data_AF-A0A2V6URN3-F1
#
_entry.id   AF-A0A2V6URN3-F1
#
_cell.length_a   1.000
_cell.length_b   1.000
_cell.length_c   1.000
_cell.angle_alpha   90.00
_cell.angle_beta   90.00
_cell.angle_gamma   90.00
#
_symmetry.space_group_name_H-M   'P 1'
#
loop_
_entity.id
_entity.type
_entity.pdbx_description
1 polymer ?
#
loop_
_entity_poly.entity_id
_entity_poly.type
_entity_poly.pdbx_seq_one_letter_code
_entity_poly.pdbx_strand_id
1 'polypeptide(L)'
;MALKSLKDSGRVVRPWLGLQGRTLEPSLGNVVRMPVTAGFLVEVVEDGSPAERAGLRGGHLSISVQGEDYLLGGDIVTAVNGSPVRTREDFGARVKLLKVGQRARLTIFRDGTARDVTLNVAERPRLPYDLSDQE
;
A
#
# COMPACT_ATOMS: atom_id res chain seq x y z
N MET A 1 3.93 24.20 -13.34
CA MET A 1 4.72 24.29 -12.09
C MET A 1 5.38 22.94 -11.79
N ALA A 2 6.46 22.58 -12.52
CA ALA A 2 7.10 21.26 -12.42
C ALA A 2 8.64 21.37 -12.28
N LEU A 3 9.15 22.44 -11.67
CA LEU A 3 10.58 22.79 -11.79
C LEU A 3 11.27 23.14 -10.47
N LYS A 4 10.91 22.51 -9.34
CA LYS A 4 11.57 22.81 -8.06
C LYS A 4 11.80 21.61 -7.15
N SER A 5 12.29 20.50 -7.72
CA SER A 5 12.76 19.35 -6.93
C SER A 5 14.05 18.69 -7.46
N LEU A 6 14.79 19.37 -8.36
CA LEU A 6 16.03 18.83 -8.96
C LEU A 6 17.33 19.46 -8.42
N LYS A 7 17.31 20.08 -7.24
CA LYS A 7 18.53 20.60 -6.61
C LYS A 7 18.56 20.20 -5.14
N ASP A 8 19.16 19.03 -4.88
CA ASP A 8 20.09 18.84 -3.75
C ASP A 8 20.81 17.48 -3.77
N SER A 9 20.47 16.59 -4.69
CA SER A 9 21.33 15.51 -5.20
C SER A 9 20.57 14.88 -6.37
N GLY A 10 21.22 14.36 -7.41
CA GLY A 10 20.56 13.74 -8.58
C GLY A 10 19.78 12.45 -8.27
N ARG A 11 19.14 12.33 -7.11
CA ARG A 11 18.53 11.11 -6.57
C ARG A 11 17.01 11.24 -6.50
N VAL A 12 16.32 10.32 -7.17
CA VAL A 12 14.85 10.17 -7.03
C VAL A 12 14.55 9.48 -5.71
N VAL A 13 14.07 10.25 -4.73
CA VAL A 13 13.58 9.71 -3.44
C VAL A 13 12.18 9.14 -3.65
N ARG A 14 11.98 7.86 -3.32
CA ARG A 14 10.69 7.17 -3.49
C ARG A 14 10.09 6.84 -2.12
N PRO A 15 8.94 7.44 -1.75
CA PRO A 15 8.20 7.06 -0.56
C PRO A 15 7.82 5.57 -0.60
N TRP A 16 8.00 4.90 0.52
CA TRP A 16 7.75 3.47 0.64
C TRP A 16 7.08 3.16 1.98
N LEU A 17 6.03 2.33 1.89
CA LEU A 17 5.29 1.83 3.04
C LEU A 17 5.54 0.34 3.27
N GLY A 18 6.03 -0.41 2.27
CA GLY A 18 6.18 -1.87 2.28
C GLY A 18 4.85 -2.62 2.20
N LEU A 19 3.95 -2.16 1.33
CA LEU A 19 2.68 -2.81 1.04
C LEU A 19 2.62 -3.23 -0.42
N GLN A 20 2.23 -4.48 -0.65
CA GLN A 20 1.89 -5.00 -1.97
C GLN A 20 0.49 -5.58 -1.97
N GLY A 21 -0.13 -5.56 -3.14
CA GLY A 21 -1.50 -6.01 -3.28
C GLY A 21 -2.16 -5.40 -4.52
N ARG A 22 -3.49 -5.43 -4.52
CA ARG A 22 -4.30 -5.16 -5.70
C ARG A 22 -5.58 -4.38 -5.37
N THR A 23 -6.30 -3.99 -6.42
CA THR A 23 -7.63 -3.40 -6.26
C THR A 23 -8.56 -4.46 -5.72
N LEU A 24 -9.37 -4.13 -4.71
CA LEU A 24 -10.48 -4.99 -4.31
C LEU A 24 -11.58 -4.92 -5.36
N GLU A 25 -11.77 -5.98 -6.14
CA GLU A 25 -12.86 -6.04 -7.10
C GLU A 25 -14.22 -6.25 -6.41
N PRO A 26 -15.30 -5.58 -6.86
CA PRO A 26 -16.64 -5.78 -6.30
C PRO A 26 -17.10 -7.25 -6.37
N SER A 27 -16.71 -7.98 -7.41
CA SER A 27 -17.02 -9.40 -7.57
C SER A 27 -16.43 -10.22 -6.42
N LEU A 28 -15.17 -9.96 -6.05
CA LEU A 28 -14.51 -10.63 -4.93
C LEU A 28 -15.17 -10.27 -3.60
N GLY A 29 -15.38 -8.98 -3.34
CA GLY A 29 -16.03 -8.50 -2.12
C GLY A 29 -17.42 -9.12 -1.89
N ASN A 30 -18.20 -9.29 -2.96
CA ASN A 30 -19.50 -9.95 -2.91
C ASN A 30 -19.40 -11.45 -2.62
N VAL A 31 -18.43 -12.16 -3.21
CA VAL A 31 -18.19 -13.59 -2.99
C VAL A 31 -17.83 -13.85 -1.52
N VAL A 32 -16.98 -13.00 -0.94
CA VAL A 32 -16.53 -13.15 0.46
C VAL A 32 -17.38 -12.38 1.48
N ARG A 33 -18.53 -11.83 1.05
CA ARG A 33 -19.48 -11.05 1.87
C ARG A 33 -18.82 -9.96 2.71
N MET A 34 -17.81 -9.30 2.14
CA MET A 34 -17.17 -8.16 2.77
C MET A 34 -18.09 -6.94 2.69
N PRO A 35 -18.27 -6.18 3.78
CA PRO A 35 -19.06 -4.95 3.77
C PRO A 35 -18.34 -3.79 3.07
N VAL A 36 -17.05 -3.94 2.76
CA VAL A 36 -16.26 -3.02 1.94
C VAL A 36 -16.17 -3.57 0.51
N THR A 37 -16.49 -2.74 -0.48
CA THR A 37 -16.59 -3.14 -1.89
C THR A 37 -15.54 -2.48 -2.79
N ALA A 38 -14.71 -1.60 -2.23
CA ALA A 38 -13.64 -0.91 -2.95
C ALA A 38 -12.49 -0.57 -2.00
N GLY A 39 -11.28 -0.53 -2.54
CA GLY A 39 -10.06 -0.24 -1.80
C GLY A 39 -8.85 -0.94 -2.39
N PHE A 40 -7.73 -0.81 -1.68
CA PHE A 40 -6.51 -1.55 -1.98
C PHE A 40 -6.40 -2.72 -0.99
N LEU A 41 -6.59 -3.95 -1.49
CA LEU A 41 -6.40 -5.18 -0.74
C LEU A 41 -4.91 -5.41 -0.54
N VAL A 42 -4.47 -5.44 0.73
CA VAL A 42 -3.09 -5.75 1.11
C VAL A 42 -2.91 -7.26 1.10
N GLU A 43 -2.10 -7.74 0.17
CA GLU A 43 -1.74 -9.16 0.08
C GLU A 43 -0.44 -9.43 0.83
N VAL A 44 0.54 -8.55 0.70
CA VAL A 44 1.85 -8.71 1.35
C VAL A 44 2.24 -7.45 2.09
N VAL A 45 2.77 -7.64 3.30
CA VAL A 45 3.46 -6.62 4.09
C VAL A 45 4.93 -7.03 4.12
N GLU A 46 5.81 -6.15 3.64
CA GLU A 46 7.25 -6.43 3.56
C GLU A 46 7.88 -6.36 4.97
N ASP A 47 8.77 -7.29 5.28
CA ASP A 47 9.48 -7.35 6.56
C ASP A 47 10.33 -6.09 6.79
N GLY A 48 10.36 -5.59 8.03
CA GLY A 48 11.05 -4.37 8.43
C GLY A 48 10.41 -3.07 7.93
N SER A 49 9.32 -3.16 7.17
CA SER A 49 8.68 -2.00 6.56
C SER A 49 7.97 -1.08 7.56
N PRO A 50 7.68 0.18 7.17
CA PRO A 50 6.77 1.03 7.93
C PRO A 50 5.40 0.39 8.20
N ALA A 51 4.87 -0.36 7.24
CA ALA A 51 3.59 -1.04 7.36
C ALA A 51 3.63 -2.15 8.42
N GLU A 52 4.66 -2.99 8.40
CA GLU A 52 4.86 -4.04 9.40
C GLU A 52 4.98 -3.45 10.80
N ARG A 53 5.85 -2.43 10.97
CA ARG A 53 6.05 -1.75 12.26
C ARG A 53 4.78 -1.05 12.76
N ALA A 54 3.87 -0.68 11.87
CA ALA A 54 2.57 -0.11 12.21
C ALA A 54 1.48 -1.17 12.45
N GLY A 55 1.80 -2.46 12.31
CA GLY A 55 0.90 -3.57 12.57
C GLY A 55 -0.13 -3.81 11.46
N LEU A 56 0.17 -3.42 10.22
CA LEU A 56 -0.63 -3.82 9.07
C LEU A 56 -0.48 -5.33 8.80
N ARG A 57 -1.52 -5.92 8.20
CA ARG A 57 -1.61 -7.36 7.96
C ARG A 57 -1.74 -7.62 6.47
N GLY A 58 -0.87 -8.48 5.95
CA GLY A 58 -1.04 -9.12 4.65
C GLY A 58 -2.06 -10.24 4.72
N GLY A 59 -2.44 -10.76 3.55
CA GLY A 59 -3.27 -11.93 3.49
C GLY A 59 -2.51 -13.18 3.95
N HIS A 60 -3.26 -14.16 4.41
CA HIS A 60 -2.77 -15.45 4.88
C HIS A 60 -3.55 -16.63 4.28
N LEU A 61 -4.70 -16.36 3.64
CA LEU A 61 -5.54 -17.36 3.02
C LEU A 61 -5.41 -17.27 1.50
N SER A 62 -4.75 -18.24 0.89
CA SER A 62 -4.69 -18.36 -0.56
C SER A 62 -6.00 -18.96 -1.08
N ILE A 63 -6.64 -18.28 -2.02
CA ILE A 63 -7.81 -18.80 -2.74
C ILE A 63 -7.70 -18.51 -4.23
N SER A 64 -8.35 -19.32 -5.05
CA SER A 64 -8.49 -19.08 -6.48
C SER A 64 -9.94 -18.70 -6.81
N VAL A 65 -10.14 -17.56 -7.46
CA VAL A 65 -11.46 -17.07 -7.90
C VAL A 65 -11.38 -16.83 -9.40
N GLN A 66 -12.22 -17.54 -10.17
CA GLN A 66 -12.24 -17.44 -11.64
C GLN A 66 -10.86 -17.68 -12.31
N GLY A 67 -10.01 -18.50 -11.69
CA GLY A 67 -8.67 -18.82 -12.20
C GLY A 67 -7.58 -17.83 -11.77
N GLU A 68 -7.92 -16.79 -11.01
CA GLU A 68 -6.98 -15.84 -10.43
C GLU A 68 -6.72 -16.16 -8.96
N ASP A 69 -5.45 -16.16 -8.56
CA ASP A 69 -5.05 -16.41 -7.18
C ASP A 69 -5.02 -15.11 -6.36
N TYR A 70 -5.63 -15.17 -5.18
CA TYR A 70 -5.74 -14.09 -4.22
C TYR A 70 -5.18 -14.51 -2.88
N LEU A 71 -4.56 -13.56 -2.18
CA LEU A 71 -4.15 -13.75 -0.79
C LEU A 71 -5.05 -12.91 0.12
N LEU A 72 -6.06 -13.55 0.70
CA LEU A 72 -7.09 -12.93 1.52
C LEU A 72 -6.74 -12.91 3.01
N GLY A 73 -7.52 -12.12 3.77
CA GLY A 73 -7.38 -11.99 5.23
C GLY A 73 -6.42 -10.88 5.66
N GLY A 74 -5.94 -10.08 4.70
CA GLY A 74 -5.17 -8.87 4.96
C GLY A 74 -6.06 -7.64 5.15
N ASP A 75 -5.42 -6.50 5.36
CA ASP A 75 -6.10 -5.22 5.45
C ASP A 75 -6.59 -4.72 4.09
N ILE A 76 -7.66 -3.93 4.10
CA ILE A 76 -8.08 -3.18 2.91
C ILE A 76 -7.89 -1.70 3.19
N VAL A 77 -6.98 -1.04 2.49
CA VAL A 77 -6.78 0.42 2.61
C VAL A 77 -7.86 1.14 1.82
N THR A 78 -8.65 1.96 2.51
CA THR A 78 -9.76 2.74 1.93
C THR A 78 -9.46 4.23 1.87
N ALA A 79 -8.48 4.72 2.64
CA ALA A 79 -7.98 6.08 2.50
C ALA A 79 -6.52 6.24 2.93
N VAL A 80 -5.85 7.24 2.36
CA VAL A 80 -4.51 7.71 2.75
C VAL A 80 -4.61 9.19 3.08
N ASN A 81 -4.29 9.57 4.31
CA ASN A 81 -4.46 10.94 4.85
C ASN A 81 -5.87 11.51 4.62
N GLY A 82 -6.90 10.65 4.71
CA GLY A 82 -8.30 11.02 4.44
C GLY A 82 -8.67 11.14 2.96
N SER A 83 -7.70 11.01 2.04
CA SER A 83 -8.00 10.92 0.62
C SER A 83 -8.46 9.51 0.27
N PRO A 84 -9.65 9.32 -0.34
CA PRO A 84 -10.16 8.01 -0.69
C PRO A 84 -9.21 7.23 -1.62
N VAL A 85 -9.20 5.91 -1.41
CA VAL A 85 -8.52 4.91 -2.22
C VAL A 85 -9.58 3.91 -2.66
N ARG A 86 -9.83 3.82 -3.96
CA ARG A 86 -10.77 2.84 -4.54
C ARG A 86 -10.05 1.76 -5.35
N THR A 87 -8.88 2.09 -5.89
CA THR A 87 -8.06 1.20 -6.71
C THR A 87 -6.61 1.15 -6.25
N ARG A 88 -5.86 0.18 -6.77
CA ARG A 88 -4.39 0.09 -6.65
C ARG A 88 -3.70 1.33 -7.22
N GLU A 89 -4.21 1.87 -8.32
CA GLU A 89 -3.69 3.08 -8.96
C GLU A 89 -3.91 4.30 -8.06
N ASP A 90 -5.08 4.42 -7.43
CA ASP A 90 -5.34 5.45 -6.42
C ASP A 90 -4.33 5.35 -5.28
N PHE A 91 -4.19 4.14 -4.70
CA PHE A 91 -3.24 3.91 -3.61
C PHE A 91 -1.82 4.32 -4.00
N GLY A 92 -1.34 3.85 -5.15
CA GLY A 92 -0.02 4.22 -5.68
C GLY A 92 0.14 5.72 -5.90
N ALA A 93 -0.89 6.40 -6.42
CA ALA A 93 -0.89 7.84 -6.59
C ALA A 93 -0.83 8.59 -5.25
N ARG A 94 -1.56 8.11 -4.22
CA ARG A 94 -1.49 8.69 -2.88
C ARG A 94 -0.12 8.48 -2.23
N VAL A 95 0.46 7.29 -2.36
CA VAL A 95 1.80 6.98 -1.82
C VAL A 95 2.87 7.86 -2.45
N LYS A 96 2.81 8.10 -3.77
CA LYS A 96 3.75 8.99 -4.48
C LYS A 96 3.73 10.44 -3.98
N LEU A 97 2.60 10.90 -3.42
CA LEU A 97 2.47 12.25 -2.86
C LEU A 97 3.01 12.35 -1.43
N LEU A 98 3.34 11.22 -0.80
CA LEU A 98 3.88 11.22 0.54
C LEU A 98 5.33 11.73 0.55
N LYS A 99 5.77 12.25 1.70
CA LYS A 99 7.15 12.66 1.94
C LYS A 99 7.82 11.67 2.88
N VAL A 100 9.06 11.30 2.59
CA VAL A 100 9.89 10.51 3.52
C VAL A 100 10.03 11.27 4.84
N GLY A 101 9.92 10.56 5.96
CA GLY A 101 9.96 11.10 7.32
C GLY A 101 8.62 11.61 7.83
N GLN A 102 7.59 11.78 6.98
CA GLN A 102 6.28 12.23 7.45
C GLN A 102 5.47 11.09 8.08
N ARG A 103 4.52 11.45 8.95
CA ARG A 103 3.48 10.53 9.43
C ARG A 103 2.35 10.46 8.41
N ALA A 104 2.03 9.26 7.93
CA ALA A 104 0.87 9.01 7.08
C ALA A 104 -0.19 8.23 7.86
N ARG A 105 -1.45 8.65 7.76
CA ARG A 105 -2.61 7.95 8.32
C ARG A 105 -3.27 7.13 7.23
N LEU A 106 -3.37 5.83 7.44
CA LEU A 106 -4.12 4.93 6.58
C LEU A 106 -5.43 4.58 7.27
N THR A 107 -6.54 4.81 6.59
CA THR A 107 -7.83 4.24 6.99
C THR A 107 -7.93 2.87 6.35
N ILE A 108 -8.03 1.84 7.19
CA ILE A 108 -8.09 0.44 6.79
C ILE A 108 -9.41 -0.17 7.20
N PHE A 109 -9.78 -1.26 6.53
CA PHE A 109 -10.83 -2.16 6.94
C PHE A 109 -10.23 -3.49 7.36
N ARG A 110 -10.52 -3.92 8.58
CA ARG A 110 -10.01 -5.16 9.20
C ARG A 110 -11.08 -5.75 10.11
N ASP A 111 -11.31 -7.05 10.00
CA ASP A 111 -12.22 -7.81 10.87
C ASP A 111 -13.62 -7.17 10.96
N GLY A 112 -14.16 -6.69 9.85
CA GLY A 112 -15.49 -6.06 9.80
C GLY A 112 -15.54 -4.59 10.26
N THR A 113 -14.40 -3.99 10.62
CA THR A 113 -14.35 -2.64 11.21
C THR A 113 -13.36 -1.72 10.49
N ALA A 114 -13.74 -0.45 10.34
CA ALA A 114 -12.82 0.58 9.89
C ALA A 114 -11.89 1.02 11.03
N ARG A 115 -10.60 1.20 10.74
CA ARG A 115 -9.57 1.59 11.72
C ARG A 115 -8.58 2.55 11.08
N ASP A 116 -8.05 3.47 11.87
CA ASP A 116 -6.95 4.33 11.44
C ASP A 116 -5.62 3.78 11.96
N VAL A 117 -4.66 3.59 11.07
CA VAL A 117 -3.30 3.16 11.37
C VAL A 117 -2.35 4.26 10.92
N THR A 118 -1.47 4.71 11.82
CA THR A 118 -0.48 5.75 11.49
C THR A 118 0.91 5.14 11.40
N LEU A 119 1.65 5.47 10.35
CA LEU A 119 3.00 4.98 10.11
C LEU A 119 3.95 6.12 9.71
N ASN A 120 5.25 5.93 9.96
CA ASN A 120 6.29 6.85 9.50
C ASN A 120 6.79 6.43 8.12
N VAL A 121 6.57 7.26 7.11
CA VAL A 121 6.95 6.98 5.72
C VAL A 121 8.47 6.90 5.61
N ALA A 122 8.99 5.82 5.05
CA ALA A 122 10.42 5.64 4.82
C ALA A 122 10.76 5.79 3.32
N GLU A 123 12.04 5.96 3.02
CA GLU A 123 12.55 5.77 1.66
C GLU A 123 12.65 4.27 1.39
N ARG A 124 12.32 3.84 0.16
CA ARG A 124 12.48 2.44 -0.22
C ARG A 124 13.95 2.03 -0.04
N PRO A 125 14.25 0.94 0.69
CA PRO A 125 15.61 0.41 0.75
C PRO A 125 16.11 0.10 -0.66
N ARG A 126 17.36 0.46 -0.96
CA ARG A 126 18.03 0.02 -2.17
C ARG A 126 18.46 -1.41 -1.98
N LEU A 127 18.03 -2.29 -2.86
CA LEU A 127 18.56 -3.65 -2.90
C LEU A 127 19.90 -3.64 -3.65
N PRO A 128 20.82 -4.58 -3.35
CA PRO A 128 22.10 -4.68 -4.05
C PRO A 128 21.96 -4.74 -5.58
N TYR A 129 20.88 -5.32 -6.09
CA TYR A 129 20.59 -5.41 -7.54
C TYR A 129 20.11 -4.09 -8.16
N ASP A 130 19.67 -3.10 -7.37
CA ASP A 130 19.31 -1.76 -7.90
C ASP A 130 20.55 -0.94 -8.32
N LEU A 131 21.76 -1.47 -8.04
CA LEU A 131 23.04 -0.81 -8.32
C LEU A 131 23.67 -1.23 -9.65
N SER A 132 23.17 -2.28 -10.32
CA SER A 132 23.72 -2.77 -11.59
C SER A 132 23.28 -1.98 -12.83
N ASP A 133 22.24 -1.15 -12.72
CA ASP A 133 21.66 -0.42 -13.85
C ASP A 133 22.23 1.02 -13.99
N GLN A 134 23.42 1.28 -13.43
CA GLN A 134 24.08 2.60 -13.43
C GLN A 134 25.46 2.60 -14.12
N GLU A 135 25.68 1.72 -15.11
CA GLU A 135 26.80 1.81 -16.05
C GLU A 135 26.30 2.23 -17.44
#